data_AF-A0A6F8YTW9-F1
#
_entry.id   AF-A0A6F8YTW9-F1
#
_cell.length_a   1.000
_cell.length_b   1.000
_cell.length_c   1.000
_cell.angle_alpha   90.00
_cell.angle_beta   90.00
_cell.angle_gamma   90.00
#
_symmetry.space_group_name_H-M   'P 1'
#
loop_
_entity.id
_entity.type
_entity.pdbx_description
1 polymer ?
#
loop_
_entity_poly.entity_id
_entity_poly.type
_entity_poly.pdbx_seq_one_letter_code
_entity_poly.pdbx_strand_id
1 'polypeptide(L)'
;MGKKIEHRLITVNGREMIVLDPTDFERLDAARRQIGARQASIAWLRQQLEAANTRLAELETELTKAHHQPDCPCHEATAPSAP
;
A
#
# COMPACT_ATOMS: atom_id res chain seq x y z
N MET A 1 13.41 4.16 25.96
CA MET A 1 12.42 3.63 26.93
C MET A 1 11.27 4.61 27.03
N GLY A 2 10.06 4.22 26.64
CA GLY A 2 8.89 5.11 26.76
C GLY A 2 8.46 5.21 28.21
N LYS A 3 8.33 6.43 28.74
CA LYS A 3 7.72 6.65 30.06
C LYS A 3 6.29 6.08 30.04
N LYS A 4 5.97 5.29 31.07
CA LYS A 4 4.61 4.77 31.31
C LYS A 4 3.66 5.96 31.47
N ILE A 5 2.47 5.87 30.86
CA ILE A 5 1.41 6.86 31.06
C ILE A 5 0.76 6.57 32.40
N GLU A 6 0.86 7.52 33.32
CA GLU A 6 0.19 7.43 34.60
C GLU A 6 -1.27 7.84 34.42
N HIS A 7 -2.19 7.08 35.02
CA HIS A 7 -3.61 7.34 34.88
C HIS A 7 -4.32 7.07 36.20
N ARG A 8 -5.35 7.88 36.48
CA ARG A 8 -6.17 7.73 37.67
C ARG A 8 -7.62 7.47 37.29
N LEU A 9 -8.20 6.43 37.87
CA LEU A 9 -9.63 6.17 37.76
C LEU A 9 -10.40 7.06 38.74
N ILE A 10 -11.42 7.74 38.23
CA ILE A 10 -12.37 8.53 39.03
C ILE A 10 -13.80 8.20 38.60
N THR A 11 -14.76 8.45 39.46
CA THR A 11 -16.19 8.34 39.12
C THR A 11 -16.79 9.73 39.02
N VAL A 12 -17.38 10.06 37.87
CA VAL A 12 -18.09 11.31 37.62
C VAL A 12 -19.52 10.97 37.22
N ASN A 13 -20.51 11.43 38.00
CA ASN A 13 -21.93 11.15 37.75
C ASN A 13 -22.25 9.65 37.60
N GLY A 14 -21.62 8.79 38.41
CA GLY A 14 -21.78 7.33 38.34
C GLY A 14 -21.09 6.65 37.15
N ARG A 15 -20.32 7.39 36.34
CA ARG A 15 -19.51 6.84 35.24
C ARG A 15 -18.04 6.82 35.62
N GLU A 16 -17.38 5.70 35.39
CA GLU A 16 -15.93 5.61 35.52
C GLU A 16 -15.25 6.40 34.39
N MET A 17 -14.26 7.20 34.77
CA MET A 17 -13.45 8.01 33.87
C MET A 17 -11.98 7.83 34.20
N ILE A 18 -11.14 7.90 33.17
CA ILE A 18 -9.69 7.92 33.31
C ILE A 18 -9.23 9.37 33.20
N VAL A 19 -8.53 9.84 34.24
CA VAL A 19 -7.84 11.13 34.24
C VAL A 19 -6.40 10.90 33.82
N LEU A 20 -5.97 11.70 32.86
CA LEU A 20 -4.59 11.76 32.36
C LEU A 20 -4.01 13.14 32.67
N ASP A 21 -2.70 13.18 32.90
CA ASP A 21 -1.96 14.43 32.84
C ASP A 21 -2.06 15.04 31.42
N PRO A 22 -2.18 16.36 31.25
CA PRO A 22 -2.24 16.98 29.93
C PRO A 22 -1.10 16.57 29.01
N THR A 23 0.12 16.41 29.54
CA THR A 23 1.30 15.98 28.78
C THR A 23 1.13 14.56 28.26
N ASP A 24 0.57 13.66 29.08
CA ASP A 24 0.32 12.28 28.68
C ASP A 24 -0.84 12.17 27.68
N PHE A 25 -1.85 13.04 27.80
CA PHE A 25 -2.90 13.16 26.80
C PHE A 25 -2.35 13.60 25.45
N GLU A 26 -1.51 14.63 25.41
CA GLU A 26 -0.86 15.10 24.18
C GLU A 26 0.01 14.01 23.53
N ARG A 27 0.76 13.27 24.34
CA ARG A 27 1.56 12.12 23.88
C ARG A 27 0.67 11.05 23.25
N LEU A 28 -0.45 10.73 23.88
CA LEU A 28 -1.40 9.75 23.35
C LEU A 28 -2.03 10.23 22.05
N ASP A 29 -2.39 11.52 21.95
CA ASP A 29 -2.95 12.09 20.73
C ASP A 29 -1.92 12.12 19.58
N ALA A 30 -0.67 12.48 19.88
CA ALA A 30 0.42 12.40 18.91
C ALA A 30 0.64 10.97 18.41
N ALA A 31 0.66 9.98 19.31
CA ALA A 31 0.77 8.57 18.95
C ALA A 31 -0.42 8.13 18.08
N ARG A 32 -1.64 8.53 18.42
CA ARG A 32 -2.85 8.26 17.63
C ARG A 32 -2.73 8.81 16.21
N ARG A 33 -2.27 10.05 16.04
CA ARG A 33 -2.05 10.67 14.72
C ARG A 33 -0.98 9.92 13.92
N GLN A 34 0.12 9.52 14.55
CA GLN A 34 1.17 8.73 13.90
C GLN A 34 0.66 7.37 13.43
N ILE A 35 -0.15 6.69 14.24
CA ILE A 35 -0.78 5.43 13.85
C ILE A 35 -1.69 5.65 12.64
N GLY A 36 -2.53 6.68 12.66
CA GLY A 36 -3.41 7.02 11.54
C GLY A 36 -2.64 7.30 10.24
N ALA A 37 -1.55 8.08 10.32
CA ALA A 37 -0.70 8.36 9.17
C ALA A 37 -0.03 7.10 8.62
N ARG A 38 0.44 6.19 9.49
CA ARG A 38 1.01 4.90 9.09
C ARG A 38 -0.03 4.00 8.44
N GLN A 39 -1.24 3.93 8.99
CA GLN A 39 -2.34 3.16 8.41
C GLN A 39 -2.71 3.65 7.00
N ALA A 40 -2.79 4.98 6.82
CA ALA A 40 -3.03 5.58 5.50
C ALA A 40 -1.90 5.23 4.51
N SER A 41 -0.64 5.30 4.96
CA SER A 41 0.52 4.93 4.14
C SER A 41 0.49 3.47 3.72
N ILE A 42 0.14 2.56 4.64
CA ILE A 42 0.00 1.12 4.35
C ILE A 42 -1.13 0.89 3.34
N ALA A 43 -2.27 1.56 3.50
CA ALA A 43 -3.39 1.44 2.56
C ALA A 43 -2.99 1.87 1.15
N TRP A 44 -2.28 3.00 1.03
CA TRP A 44 -1.77 3.49 -0.25
C TRP A 44 -0.74 2.56 -0.88
N LEU A 45 0.21 2.02 -0.09
CA LEU A 45 1.18 1.04 -0.58
C LEU A 45 0.53 -0.25 -1.06
N ARG A 46 -0.52 -0.72 -0.37
CA ARG A 46 -1.31 -1.89 -0.82
C ARG A 46 -1.97 -1.64 -2.17
N GLN A 47 -2.58 -0.47 -2.36
CA GLN A 47 -3.18 -0.11 -3.65
C GLN A 47 -2.15 -0.11 -4.79
N GLN A 48 -0.94 0.40 -4.53
CA GLN A 48 0.12 0.38 -5.54
C GLN A 48 0.61 -1.04 -5.84
N LEU A 49 0.72 -1.89 -4.82
CA LEU A 49 1.11 -3.29 -5.01
C LEU A 49 0.09 -4.02 -5.90
N GLU A 50 -1.20 -3.85 -5.62
CA GLU A 50 -2.25 -4.46 -6.45
C GLU A 50 -2.19 -3.95 -7.89
N ALA A 51 -2.04 -2.63 -8.09
CA ALA A 51 -1.92 -2.06 -9.42
C ALA A 51 -0.68 -2.59 -10.18
N ALA A 52 0.45 -2.78 -9.47
CA ALA A 52 1.65 -3.38 -10.06
C ALA A 52 1.44 -4.85 -10.43
N ASN A 53 0.79 -5.63 -9.56
CA ASN A 53 0.46 -7.02 -9.83
C ASN A 53 -0.47 -7.16 -11.06
N THR A 54 -1.47 -6.30 -11.19
CA THR A 54 -2.34 -6.28 -12.37
C THR A 54 -1.55 -6.03 -13.65
N ARG A 55 -0.66 -5.03 -13.65
CA ARG A 55 0.19 -4.73 -14.82
C ARG A 55 1.13 -5.88 -15.16
N LEU A 56 1.69 -6.56 -14.15
CA LEU A 56 2.52 -7.73 -14.38
C LEU A 56 1.72 -8.86 -15.04
N ALA A 57 0.52 -9.15 -14.55
CA ALA A 57 -0.36 -10.16 -15.15
C ALA A 57 -0.76 -9.82 -16.60
N GLU A 58 -1.01 -8.53 -16.90
CA GLU A 58 -1.26 -8.06 -18.26
C GLU A 58 -0.04 -8.28 -19.16
N LEU A 59 1.16 -7.92 -18.70
CA LEU A 59 2.40 -8.13 -19.45
C LEU A 59 2.70 -9.61 -19.68
N GLU A 60 2.51 -10.46 -18.67
CA GLU A 60 2.64 -11.92 -18.79
C GLU A 60 1.65 -12.50 -19.81
N THR A 61 0.43 -11.96 -19.85
CA THR A 61 -0.58 -12.34 -20.83
C THR A 61 -0.15 -11.94 -22.25
N GLU A 62 0.33 -10.71 -22.45
CA GLU A 62 0.81 -10.25 -23.76
C GLU A 62 2.05 -11.01 -24.22
N LEU A 63 2.99 -11.30 -23.32
CA LEU A 63 4.15 -12.15 -23.63
C LEU A 63 3.72 -13.56 -24.04
N THR A 64 2.75 -14.15 -23.33
CA THR A 64 2.21 -15.47 -23.69
C THR A 64 1.56 -15.43 -25.07
N LYS A 65 0.76 -14.41 -25.38
CA LYS A 65 0.15 -14.24 -26.72
C LYS A 65 1.22 -14.11 -27.81
N ALA A 66 2.25 -13.32 -27.58
CA ALA A 66 3.36 -13.16 -28.53
C ALA A 66 4.15 -14.46 -28.72
N HIS A 67 4.33 -15.25 -27.66
CA HIS A 67 5.03 -16.54 -27.73
C HIS A 67 4.18 -17.65 -28.35
N HIS A 68 2.84 -17.53 -28.28
CA HIS A 68 1.89 -18.47 -28.87
C HIS A 68 1.46 -18.10 -30.30
N GLN A 69 2.06 -17.06 -30.91
CA GLN A 69 2.04 -16.87 -32.36
C GLN A 69 3.23 -17.62 -32.97
N PRO A 70 3.06 -18.87 -33.43
CA PRO A 70 4.01 -19.44 -34.39
C PRO A 70 3.88 -18.63 -35.69
N ASP A 71 5.00 -18.07 -36.13
CA ASP A 71 5.19 -17.46 -37.45
C ASP A 71 4.29 -16.27 -37.80
N CYS A 72 4.72 -15.08 -37.39
CA CYS A 72 4.41 -13.88 -38.16
C CYS A 72 5.30 -13.87 -39.42
N PRO A 73 4.75 -14.01 -40.65
CA PRO A 73 5.53 -14.01 -41.87
C PRO A 73 5.90 -12.57 -42.22
N CYS A 74 6.93 -12.02 -41.57
CA CYS A 74 7.42 -10.67 -41.85
C CYS A 74 8.91 -10.62 -42.22
N HIS A 75 9.54 -11.76 -42.56
CA HIS A 75 10.94 -11.77 -42.95
C HIS A 75 11.20 -12.40 -44.32
N GLU A 76 10.54 -11.89 -45.37
CA GLU A 76 11.07 -12.03 -46.73
C GLU A 76 10.77 -10.77 -47.56
N ALA A 77 11.49 -9.71 -47.22
CA ALA A 77 11.60 -8.51 -48.03
C ALA A 77 13.07 -8.27 -48.40
N THR A 78 13.68 -9.19 -49.15
CA THR A 78 14.93 -8.98 -49.92
C THR A 78 15.04 -10.17 -50.89
N ALA A 79 15.01 -10.08 -52.22
CA ALA A 79 15.29 -8.99 -53.15
C ALA A 79 14.56 -9.22 -54.50
N PRO A 80 14.21 -8.17 -55.27
CA PRO A 80 14.00 -8.32 -56.69
C PRO A 80 15.36 -8.22 -57.42
N SER A 81 15.89 -9.33 -57.92
CA SER A 81 16.86 -9.30 -59.03
C SER A 81 16.15 -9.67 -60.32
N ALA A 82 15.89 -8.67 -61.14
CA ALA A 82 15.32 -8.77 -62.47
C ALA A 82 16.45 -8.94 -63.53
N PRO A 83 16.07 -8.98 -64.82
CA PRO A 83 15.81 -10.17 -65.65
C PRO A 83 17.07 -10.92 -66.12
#